data_AF-A0A934HEC7-F1
#
_entry.id   AF-A0A934HEC7-F1
#
_cell.length_a   1.000
_cell.length_b   1.000
_cell.length_c   1.000
_cell.angle_alpha   90.00
_cell.angle_beta   90.00
_cell.angle_gamma   90.00
#
_symmetry.space_group_name_H-M   'P 1'
#
loop_
_entity.id
_entity.type
_entity.pdbx_description
1 polymer ?
#
loop_
_entity_poly.entity_id
_entity_poly.type
_entity_poly.pdbx_seq_one_letter_code
_entity_poly.pdbx_strand_id
1 'polypeptide(L)'
;MSLFSNQAGVWPVEEPRSEDTQPVIIPAIQVGITLEVLIYVALVFLSLVLRVVQLGHAPLDDAEAQQALAALRTADDRVSGEALVAESPLTFGLNVLSFAVVPASNTAARLPVALAGVLLTLSPVLWRRYLNPLPPLIASFLLAVSPVTLLAARTMSPVVWTMLLAVIAPWLVLRYVETRDSRWAVAATASCAAMIFLTEPAGFLTFLALAFGVIFAWLIDDDPETDLNSAIRKLIHDWPWANGLLAAGIVIALTATGFFWFPSGLTNIGNTLWEGLRGFVVRPDDRPIALPVWIGLRYETALWLFGLVAAYRAVREGGFFERALVGWALAGTLWSLGYAGADSAHALWLTIPVTMLVALAITGWITEKSTGFWNVPAWAVPAHAVLTAALWMIVGVSLIMLGKRLLIDLPYQADDFGALLTTLFKGIYSESQDFAAGTVDQIEIQPGVFVFAYILRQIQSRIMITILVPLLNAVLFFLVGSLWGARSGWRGYALGTLAAGLLLSMGL
;
A
#
# COMPACT_ATOMS: atom_id res chain seq x y z
N MET A 1 69.99 -22.80 -36.53
CA MET A 1 70.78 -21.70 -37.15
C MET A 1 69.80 -20.92 -38.01
N SER A 2 69.80 -19.60 -37.84
CA SER A 2 68.81 -18.60 -38.26
C SER A 2 68.25 -18.72 -39.68
N LEU A 3 66.98 -18.31 -39.86
CA LEU A 3 66.50 -17.42 -40.94
C LEU A 3 64.98 -17.34 -40.83
N PHE A 4 64.40 -16.17 -40.47
CA PHE A 4 63.20 -15.59 -41.11
C PHE A 4 63.04 -14.15 -40.63
N SER A 5 63.10 -13.24 -41.60
CA SER A 5 63.11 -11.79 -41.50
C SER A 5 61.73 -11.18 -41.77
N ASN A 6 61.42 -10.12 -41.03
CA ASN A 6 60.50 -9.00 -41.32
C ASN A 6 59.63 -9.07 -42.59
N GLN A 7 58.30 -9.09 -42.40
CA GLN A 7 57.36 -8.30 -43.21
C GLN A 7 56.27 -7.70 -42.32
N ALA A 8 56.31 -6.38 -42.16
CA ALA A 8 55.22 -5.58 -41.62
C ALA A 8 54.21 -5.31 -42.74
N GLY A 9 52.99 -5.82 -42.59
CA GLY A 9 51.87 -5.52 -43.50
C GLY A 9 51.29 -4.15 -43.18
N VAL A 10 51.58 -3.17 -44.04
CA VAL A 10 50.85 -1.88 -44.09
C VAL A 10 49.56 -2.13 -44.84
N TRP A 11 48.42 -1.99 -44.16
CA TRP A 11 47.10 -1.98 -44.78
C TRP A 11 46.89 -0.62 -45.48
N PRO A 12 46.36 -0.58 -46.72
CA PRO A 12 46.03 0.69 -47.36
C PRO A 12 44.87 1.33 -46.60
N VAL A 13 45.08 2.56 -46.11
CA VAL A 13 44.01 3.41 -45.58
C VAL A 13 43.27 3.98 -46.79
N GLU A 14 42.11 3.41 -47.11
CA GLU A 14 41.20 3.98 -48.10
C GLU A 14 40.74 5.37 -47.65
N GLU A 15 40.93 6.40 -48.47
CA GLU A 15 40.34 7.72 -48.21
C GLU A 15 38.81 7.60 -48.21
N PRO A 16 38.11 8.20 -47.24
CA PRO A 16 36.66 8.09 -47.15
C PRO A 16 36.01 8.73 -48.37
N ARG A 17 35.25 7.93 -49.12
CA ARG A 17 34.45 8.39 -50.27
C ARG A 17 33.43 9.42 -49.77
N SER A 18 33.30 10.53 -50.49
CA SER A 18 32.40 11.65 -50.16
C SER A 18 30.89 11.30 -50.21
N GLU A 19 30.53 10.03 -50.40
CA GLU A 19 29.15 9.53 -50.47
C GLU A 19 28.66 8.94 -49.14
N ASP A 20 29.51 8.81 -48.11
CA ASP A 20 29.16 8.22 -46.79
C ASP A 20 28.60 9.23 -45.76
N THR A 21 28.12 10.39 -46.20
CA THR A 21 27.40 11.33 -45.32
C THR A 21 25.90 11.07 -45.35
N GLN A 22 25.50 9.86 -44.96
CA GLN A 22 24.13 9.63 -44.51
C GLN A 22 23.94 10.45 -43.22
N PRO A 23 22.99 11.41 -43.17
CA PRO A 23 22.71 12.09 -41.92
C PRO A 23 22.32 11.04 -40.88
N VAL A 24 23.04 11.02 -39.75
CA VAL A 24 22.61 10.25 -38.58
C VAL A 24 21.27 10.84 -38.15
N ILE A 25 20.18 10.20 -38.58
CA ILE A 25 18.84 10.51 -38.12
C ILE A 25 18.83 10.08 -36.66
N ILE A 26 19.12 11.02 -35.77
CA ILE A 26 18.83 10.88 -34.35
C ILE A 26 17.32 10.66 -34.30
N PRO A 27 16.82 9.51 -33.81
CA PRO A 27 15.39 9.31 -33.70
C PRO A 27 14.85 10.42 -32.80
N ALA A 28 14.07 11.33 -33.37
CA ALA A 28 13.28 12.27 -32.60
C ALA A 28 12.50 11.43 -31.59
N ILE A 29 12.59 11.79 -30.31
CA ILE A 29 11.79 11.16 -29.26
C ILE A 29 10.34 11.48 -29.59
N GLN A 30 9.70 10.61 -30.37
CA GLN A 30 8.28 10.63 -30.59
C GLN A 30 7.66 10.10 -29.30
N VAL A 31 7.33 11.02 -28.38
CA VAL A 31 6.48 10.70 -27.23
C VAL A 31 5.07 10.46 -27.79
N GLY A 32 4.83 9.26 -28.29
CA GLY A 32 3.47 8.79 -28.49
C GLY A 32 2.81 8.73 -27.11
N ILE A 33 1.77 9.56 -26.90
CA ILE A 33 0.95 9.46 -25.70
C ILE A 33 0.21 8.12 -25.81
N THR A 34 0.75 7.08 -25.18
CA THR A 34 0.04 5.82 -25.02
C THR A 34 -1.01 5.99 -23.93
N LEU A 35 -2.12 5.26 -24.04
CA LEU A 35 -3.18 5.25 -23.03
C LEU A 35 -2.60 4.94 -21.62
N GLU A 36 -1.59 4.08 -21.57
CA GLU A 36 -0.90 3.75 -20.32
C GLU A 36 -0.21 4.96 -19.67
N VAL A 37 0.50 5.80 -20.45
CA VAL A 37 1.12 7.02 -19.92
C VAL A 37 0.05 7.98 -19.40
N LEU A 38 -1.07 8.12 -20.12
CA LEU A 38 -2.19 8.96 -19.68
C LEU A 38 -2.76 8.48 -18.33
N ILE A 39 -2.90 7.16 -18.15
CA ILE A 39 -3.38 6.60 -16.86
C ILE A 39 -2.37 6.86 -15.75
N TYR A 40 -1.05 6.70 -15.99
CA TYR A 40 -0.05 7.03 -14.98
C TYR A 40 -0.05 8.52 -14.62
N VAL A 41 -0.20 9.42 -15.59
CA VAL A 41 -0.34 10.87 -15.33
C VAL A 41 -1.58 11.14 -14.48
N ALA A 42 -2.71 10.50 -14.79
CA ALA A 42 -3.92 10.60 -13.97
C ALA A 42 -3.71 10.07 -12.54
N LEU A 43 -2.98 8.96 -12.37
CA LEU A 43 -2.64 8.40 -11.05
C LEU A 43 -1.72 9.31 -10.25
N VAL A 44 -0.72 9.93 -10.88
CA VAL A 44 0.14 10.94 -10.25
C VAL A 44 -0.71 12.09 -9.73
N PHE A 45 -1.60 12.62 -10.58
CA PHE A 45 -2.48 13.73 -10.21
C PHE A 45 -3.44 13.34 -9.07
N LEU A 46 -4.09 12.18 -9.17
CA LEU A 46 -4.97 11.66 -8.13
C LEU A 46 -4.23 11.49 -6.80
N SER A 47 -3.05 10.86 -6.80
CA SER A 47 -2.26 10.64 -5.59
C SER A 47 -1.82 11.95 -4.96
N LEU A 48 -1.41 12.94 -5.77
CA LEU A 48 -1.03 14.27 -5.32
C LEU A 48 -2.22 15.01 -4.68
N VAL A 49 -3.38 15.01 -5.35
CA VAL A 49 -4.60 15.64 -4.83
C VAL A 49 -4.99 15.04 -3.48
N LEU A 50 -5.07 13.72 -3.38
CA LEU A 50 -5.47 13.04 -2.14
C LEU A 50 -4.51 13.27 -0.97
N ARG A 51 -3.21 13.49 -1.25
CA ARG A 51 -2.18 13.63 -0.20
C ARG A 51 -1.86 15.09 0.16
N VAL A 52 -1.96 16.03 -0.78
CA VAL A 52 -1.55 17.43 -0.55
C VAL A 52 -2.74 18.35 -0.27
N VAL A 53 -3.92 18.09 -0.84
CA VAL A 53 -5.09 18.94 -0.60
C VAL A 53 -5.51 18.85 0.87
N GLN A 54 -5.67 20.01 1.50
CA GLN A 54 -6.02 20.17 2.92
C GLN A 54 -5.05 19.47 3.89
N LEU A 55 -3.79 19.26 3.51
CA LEU A 55 -2.80 18.56 4.34
C LEU A 55 -2.57 19.22 5.72
N GLY A 56 -2.66 20.55 5.79
CA GLY A 56 -2.53 21.31 7.04
C GLY A 56 -3.82 21.53 7.82
N HIS A 57 -4.96 20.99 7.37
CA HIS A 57 -6.26 21.28 7.98
C HIS A 57 -6.41 20.66 9.39
N ALA A 58 -5.89 19.45 9.60
CA ALA A 58 -5.84 18.84 10.92
C ALA A 58 -4.61 19.39 11.69
N PRO A 59 -4.75 19.72 12.99
CA PRO A 59 -3.60 20.07 13.81
C PRO A 59 -2.59 18.92 13.87
N LEU A 60 -1.35 19.24 14.23
CA LEU A 60 -0.32 18.24 14.48
C LEU A 60 -0.63 17.54 15.81
N ASP A 61 -0.48 16.23 15.83
CA ASP A 61 -0.47 15.48 17.09
C ASP A 61 0.82 15.74 17.88
N ASP A 62 0.86 15.39 19.17
CA ASP A 62 1.99 15.70 20.07
C ASP A 62 3.34 15.18 19.52
N ALA A 63 3.35 13.96 18.97
CA ALA A 63 4.54 13.37 18.36
C ALA A 63 4.97 14.11 17.09
N GLU A 64 4.02 14.47 16.22
CA GLU A 64 4.31 15.25 15.00
C GLU A 64 4.81 16.65 15.34
N ALA A 65 4.20 17.30 16.34
CA ALA A 65 4.56 18.62 16.81
C ALA A 65 5.97 18.65 17.38
N GLN A 66 6.38 17.64 18.15
CA GLN A 66 7.74 17.52 18.67
C GLN A 66 8.78 17.45 17.53
N GLN A 67 8.53 16.60 16.52
CA GLN A 67 9.43 16.46 15.37
C GLN A 67 9.47 17.72 14.48
N ALA A 68 8.30 18.32 14.23
CA ALA A 68 8.20 19.55 13.46
C ALA A 68 8.91 20.72 14.14
N LEU A 69 8.75 20.86 15.47
CA LEU A 69 9.38 21.90 16.26
C LEU A 69 10.90 21.73 16.31
N ALA A 70 11.39 20.49 16.42
CA ALA A 70 12.81 20.18 16.35
C ALA A 70 13.40 20.67 15.01
N ALA A 71 12.74 20.37 13.89
CA ALA A 71 13.18 20.81 12.57
C ALA A 71 13.06 22.33 12.38
N LEU A 72 12.00 22.97 12.90
CA LEU A 72 11.79 24.41 12.77
C LEU A 72 12.85 25.22 13.55
N ARG A 73 13.16 24.84 14.79
CA ARG A 73 14.23 25.47 15.59
C ARG A 73 15.59 25.38 14.92
N THR A 74 15.77 24.33 14.14
CA THR A 74 16.99 24.04 13.39
C THR A 74 17.07 24.84 12.09
N ALA A 75 15.92 25.13 11.47
CA ALA A 75 15.82 25.93 10.26
C ALA A 75 15.80 27.46 10.53
N ASP A 76 15.28 27.89 11.69
CA ASP A 76 15.16 29.30 12.07
C ASP A 76 15.71 29.55 13.49
N ASP A 77 16.90 30.16 13.54
CA ASP A 77 17.61 30.53 14.78
C ASP A 77 16.82 31.49 15.69
N ARG A 78 15.74 32.12 15.19
CA ARG A 78 14.87 33.00 15.99
C ARG A 78 13.97 32.22 16.94
N VAL A 79 13.75 30.94 16.69
CA VAL A 79 12.88 30.09 17.50
C VAL A 79 13.70 29.48 18.65
N SER A 80 13.67 30.14 19.80
CA SER A 80 14.40 29.69 21.00
C SER A 80 13.81 28.41 21.62
N GLY A 81 14.66 27.55 22.18
CA GLY A 81 14.27 26.43 23.04
C GLY A 81 15.35 25.34 23.11
N GLU A 82 15.10 24.30 23.92
CA GLU A 82 16.01 23.17 24.03
C GLU A 82 16.07 22.35 22.72
N ALA A 83 17.24 21.78 22.45
CA ALA A 83 17.42 20.87 21.32
C ALA A 83 16.63 19.58 21.56
N LEU A 84 15.59 19.36 20.74
CA LEU A 84 14.78 18.15 20.78
C LEU A 84 15.47 17.05 19.96
N VAL A 85 15.44 15.82 20.47
CA VAL A 85 15.96 14.65 19.76
C VAL A 85 15.00 14.28 18.63
N ALA A 86 15.53 14.11 17.42
CA ALA A 86 14.76 13.64 16.28
C ALA A 86 14.77 12.10 16.23
N GLU A 87 13.60 11.49 16.10
CA GLU A 87 13.43 10.03 16.02
C GLU A 87 13.90 9.46 14.67
N SER A 88 13.85 10.28 13.61
CA SER A 88 14.19 9.92 12.23
C SER A 88 15.18 10.91 11.62
N PRO A 89 16.44 10.51 11.36
CA PRO A 89 17.43 11.38 10.72
C PRO A 89 17.00 11.89 9.34
N LEU A 90 16.43 11.01 8.49
CA LEU A 90 15.99 11.38 7.15
C LEU A 90 14.82 12.36 7.17
N THR A 91 13.79 12.05 7.95
CA THR A 91 12.58 12.88 8.03
C THR A 91 12.90 14.25 8.62
N PHE A 92 13.77 14.28 9.64
CA PHE A 92 14.27 15.53 10.22
C PHE A 92 14.96 16.41 9.17
N GLY A 93 15.95 15.86 8.44
CA GLY A 93 16.67 16.62 7.42
C GLY A 93 15.76 17.18 6.32
N LEU A 94 14.79 16.39 5.88
CA LEU A 94 13.81 16.83 4.87
C LEU A 94 12.85 17.90 5.40
N ASN A 95 12.46 17.82 6.67
CA ASN A 95 11.61 18.84 7.30
C ASN A 95 12.37 20.17 7.49
N VAL A 96 13.65 20.12 7.88
CA VAL A 96 14.51 21.31 7.94
C VAL A 96 14.58 21.99 6.57
N LEU A 97 14.79 21.21 5.50
CA LEU A 97 14.77 21.72 4.13
C LEU A 97 13.40 22.32 3.76
N SER A 98 12.30 21.67 4.17
CA SER A 98 10.94 22.17 3.93
C SER A 98 10.71 23.54 4.58
N PHE A 99 11.09 23.71 5.86
CA PHE A 99 10.96 24.98 6.57
C PHE A 99 11.91 26.06 6.06
N ALA A 100 13.03 25.69 5.43
CA ALA A 100 13.94 26.65 4.79
C ALA A 100 13.33 27.29 3.52
N VAL A 101 12.43 26.60 2.82
CA VAL A 101 11.84 27.09 1.56
C VAL A 101 10.36 27.50 1.65
N VAL A 102 9.60 26.92 2.59
CA VAL A 102 8.16 27.16 2.76
C VAL A 102 7.91 27.76 4.16
N PRO A 103 7.01 28.76 4.30
CA PRO A 103 6.65 29.31 5.60
C PRO A 103 6.18 28.24 6.60
N ALA A 104 6.59 28.40 7.86
CA ALA A 104 6.25 27.50 8.94
C ALA A 104 4.73 27.30 9.06
N SER A 105 4.29 26.08 8.81
CA SER A 105 2.88 25.67 8.82
C SER A 105 2.78 24.15 8.96
N ASN A 106 1.61 23.65 9.38
CA ASN A 106 1.34 22.21 9.44
C ASN A 106 1.51 21.54 8.06
N THR A 107 1.20 22.27 6.98
CA THR A 107 1.42 21.80 5.60
C THR A 107 2.89 21.65 5.29
N ALA A 108 3.74 22.64 5.64
CA ALA A 108 5.18 22.55 5.43
C ALA A 108 5.81 21.38 6.18
N ALA A 109 5.33 21.10 7.40
CA ALA A 109 5.81 19.99 8.23
C ALA A 109 5.52 18.61 7.59
N ARG A 110 4.33 18.42 7.00
CA ARG A 110 3.91 17.14 6.39
C ARG A 110 4.27 17.01 4.90
N LEU A 111 4.68 18.10 4.24
CA LEU A 111 4.93 18.13 2.79
C LEU A 111 5.94 17.06 2.32
N PRO A 112 7.10 16.85 2.97
CA PRO A 112 8.05 15.84 2.53
C PRO A 112 7.47 14.42 2.55
N VAL A 113 6.76 14.06 3.62
CA VAL A 113 6.14 12.74 3.77
C VAL A 113 4.97 12.56 2.79
N ALA A 114 4.19 13.60 2.53
CA ALA A 114 3.15 13.56 1.51
C ALA A 114 3.72 13.26 0.11
N LEU A 115 4.85 13.88 -0.27
CA LEU A 115 5.54 13.58 -1.52
C LEU A 115 6.14 12.17 -1.53
N ALA A 116 6.70 11.71 -0.41
CA ALA A 116 7.13 10.32 -0.25
C ALA A 116 5.99 9.34 -0.48
N GLY A 117 4.79 9.65 0.02
CA GLY A 117 3.58 8.90 -0.20
C GLY A 117 3.21 8.82 -1.68
N VAL A 118 3.31 9.92 -2.42
CA VAL A 118 3.10 9.90 -3.89
C VAL A 118 4.13 8.99 -4.56
N LEU A 119 5.42 9.10 -4.22
CA LEU A 119 6.45 8.22 -4.75
C LEU A 119 6.21 6.75 -4.39
N LEU A 120 5.76 6.46 -3.18
CA LEU A 120 5.42 5.10 -2.73
C LEU A 120 4.28 4.52 -3.56
N THR A 121 3.23 5.30 -3.83
CA THR A 121 2.12 4.85 -4.68
C THR A 121 2.53 4.59 -6.12
N LEU A 122 3.56 5.27 -6.62
CA LEU A 122 4.09 5.10 -7.98
C LEU A 122 5.25 4.11 -8.06
N SER A 123 5.81 3.69 -6.93
CA SER A 123 6.93 2.76 -6.87
C SER A 123 6.67 1.42 -7.58
N PRO A 124 5.43 0.88 -7.67
CA PRO A 124 5.20 -0.34 -8.45
C PRO A 124 5.57 -0.18 -9.92
N VAL A 125 5.53 1.04 -10.50
CA VAL A 125 5.89 1.30 -11.90
C VAL A 125 7.31 0.83 -12.24
N LEU A 126 8.22 0.86 -11.27
CA LEU A 126 9.58 0.35 -11.43
C LEU A 126 9.59 -1.13 -11.84
N TRP A 127 8.58 -1.89 -11.39
CA TRP A 127 8.44 -3.32 -11.62
C TRP A 127 7.76 -3.68 -12.94
N ARG A 128 7.36 -2.68 -13.75
CA ARG A 128 6.72 -2.86 -15.08
C ARG A 128 7.47 -3.80 -16.00
N ARG A 129 8.81 -3.75 -15.97
CA ARG A 129 9.68 -4.61 -16.79
C ARG A 129 9.62 -6.09 -16.39
N TYR A 130 9.32 -6.39 -15.12
CA TYR A 130 9.37 -7.73 -14.56
C TYR A 130 8.00 -8.42 -14.47
N LEU A 131 6.92 -7.66 -14.29
CA LEU A 131 5.60 -8.20 -13.91
C LEU A 131 4.50 -7.97 -14.96
N ASN A 132 4.86 -7.56 -16.19
CA ASN A 132 3.95 -7.00 -17.19
C ASN A 132 3.42 -5.60 -16.80
N PRO A 133 2.85 -4.81 -17.74
CA PRO A 133 2.39 -3.45 -17.42
C PRO A 133 1.15 -3.40 -16.52
N LEU A 134 0.31 -4.43 -16.53
CA LEU A 134 -0.99 -4.39 -15.86
C LEU A 134 -0.93 -4.50 -14.32
N PRO A 135 -0.18 -5.45 -13.70
CA PRO A 135 -0.15 -5.54 -12.23
C PRO A 135 0.43 -4.29 -11.54
N PRO A 136 1.55 -3.71 -11.97
CA PRO A 136 2.06 -2.44 -11.43
C PRO A 136 1.06 -1.29 -11.51
N LEU A 137 0.30 -1.21 -12.60
CA LEU A 137 -0.73 -0.19 -12.78
C LEU A 137 -1.86 -0.36 -11.76
N ILE A 138 -2.35 -1.60 -11.59
CA ILE A 138 -3.38 -1.93 -10.61
C ILE A 138 -2.87 -1.70 -9.18
N ALA A 139 -1.65 -2.13 -8.86
CA ALA A 139 -1.04 -1.92 -7.56
C ALA A 139 -0.90 -0.42 -7.25
N SER A 140 -0.46 0.38 -8.22
CA SER A 140 -0.34 1.84 -8.06
C SER A 140 -1.69 2.49 -7.80
N PHE A 141 -2.74 2.06 -8.50
CA PHE A 141 -4.11 2.52 -8.25
C PHE A 141 -4.62 2.12 -6.86
N LEU A 142 -4.44 0.86 -6.45
CA LEU A 142 -4.86 0.37 -5.14
C LEU A 142 -4.13 1.09 -3.99
N LEU A 143 -2.83 1.34 -4.13
CA LEU A 143 -2.06 2.13 -3.17
C LEU A 143 -2.46 3.62 -3.21
N ALA A 144 -2.87 4.17 -4.35
CA ALA A 144 -3.31 5.56 -4.41
C ALA A 144 -4.57 5.82 -3.57
N VAL A 145 -5.51 4.87 -3.57
CA VAL A 145 -6.80 4.96 -2.87
C VAL A 145 -6.82 4.24 -1.51
N SER A 146 -5.75 3.55 -1.13
CA SER A 146 -5.65 2.84 0.16
C SER A 146 -5.75 3.82 1.34
N PRO A 147 -6.68 3.63 2.29
CA PRO A 147 -6.78 4.50 3.46
C PRO A 147 -5.54 4.46 4.36
N VAL A 148 -4.87 3.31 4.46
CA VAL A 148 -3.64 3.15 5.29
C VAL A 148 -2.49 3.94 4.70
N THR A 149 -2.27 3.84 3.39
CA THR A 149 -1.22 4.61 2.71
C THR A 149 -1.52 6.10 2.68
N LEU A 150 -2.80 6.50 2.67
CA LEU A 150 -3.21 7.90 2.77
C LEU A 150 -2.99 8.42 4.19
N LEU A 151 -3.38 7.66 5.21
CA LEU A 151 -3.16 8.02 6.60
C LEU A 151 -1.67 8.23 6.88
N ALA A 152 -0.83 7.26 6.53
CA ALA A 152 0.61 7.34 6.75
C ALA A 152 1.28 8.48 5.96
N ALA A 153 0.80 8.78 4.75
CA ALA A 153 1.34 9.88 3.94
C ALA A 153 0.83 11.28 4.35
N ARG A 154 -0.26 11.35 5.12
CA ARG A 154 -0.85 12.60 5.62
C ARG A 154 -0.47 12.90 7.07
N THR A 155 0.20 11.96 7.74
CA THR A 155 0.90 12.19 9.00
C THR A 155 2.40 12.32 8.74
N MET A 156 3.17 12.88 9.67
CA MET A 156 4.64 12.98 9.57
C MET A 156 5.34 11.62 9.79
N SER A 157 4.75 10.52 9.33
CA SER A 157 5.25 9.17 9.63
C SER A 157 6.52 8.82 8.83
N PRO A 158 7.61 8.41 9.51
CA PRO A 158 8.83 7.98 8.82
C PRO A 158 8.69 6.62 8.12
N VAL A 159 7.69 5.80 8.49
CA VAL A 159 7.41 4.47 7.90
C VAL A 159 7.26 4.55 6.38
N VAL A 160 6.70 5.65 5.86
CA VAL A 160 6.50 5.84 4.41
C VAL A 160 7.82 5.79 3.65
N TRP A 161 8.89 6.36 4.20
CA TRP A 161 10.22 6.30 3.61
C TRP A 161 10.80 4.89 3.66
N THR A 162 10.63 4.19 4.78
CA THR A 162 11.04 2.79 4.93
C THR A 162 10.38 1.92 3.86
N MET A 163 9.08 2.07 3.67
CA MET A 163 8.31 1.29 2.69
C MET A 163 8.67 1.63 1.25
N LEU A 164 8.96 2.91 0.97
CA LEU A 164 9.45 3.32 -0.34
C LEU A 164 10.79 2.64 -0.66
N LEU A 165 11.72 2.65 0.29
CA LEU A 165 13.00 1.94 0.15
C LEU A 165 12.81 0.43 0.08
N ALA A 166 11.81 -0.13 0.77
CA ALA A 166 11.51 -1.56 0.72
C ALA A 166 11.03 -2.03 -0.66
N VAL A 167 10.41 -1.15 -1.46
CA VAL A 167 10.04 -1.43 -2.86
C VAL A 167 11.19 -1.16 -3.82
N ILE A 168 11.97 -0.10 -3.59
CA ILE A 168 13.09 0.30 -4.47
C ILE A 168 14.30 -0.62 -4.32
N ALA A 169 14.66 -1.03 -3.10
CA ALA A 169 15.89 -1.79 -2.86
C ALA A 169 15.90 -3.15 -3.57
N PRO A 170 14.84 -3.98 -3.51
CA PRO A 170 14.79 -5.23 -4.29
C PRO A 170 14.80 -4.97 -5.80
N TRP A 171 14.18 -3.88 -6.27
CA TRP A 171 14.24 -3.49 -7.67
C TRP A 171 15.67 -3.16 -8.12
N LEU A 172 16.45 -2.43 -7.30
CA LEU A 172 17.86 -2.14 -7.58
C LEU A 172 18.71 -3.42 -7.62
N VAL A 173 18.44 -4.38 -6.73
CA VAL A 173 19.08 -5.71 -6.76
C VAL A 173 18.79 -6.41 -8.09
N LEU A 174 17.54 -6.43 -8.54
CA LEU A 174 17.16 -7.04 -9.82
C LEU A 174 17.84 -6.34 -11.02
N ARG A 175 17.94 -5.01 -11.01
CA ARG A 175 18.67 -4.25 -12.03
C ARG A 175 20.15 -4.61 -12.06
N TYR A 176 20.77 -4.84 -10.91
CA TYR A 176 22.14 -5.34 -10.84
C TYR A 176 22.25 -6.75 -11.44
N VAL A 177 21.33 -7.65 -11.10
CA VAL A 177 21.34 -9.02 -11.63
C VAL A 177 21.24 -9.03 -13.17
N GLU A 178 20.41 -8.15 -13.74
CA GLU A 178 20.25 -8.02 -15.20
C GLU A 178 21.45 -7.36 -15.90
N THR A 179 21.95 -6.26 -15.37
CA THR A 179 22.93 -5.40 -16.07
C THR A 179 24.37 -5.69 -15.68
N ARG A 180 24.58 -6.32 -14.53
CA ARG A 180 25.89 -6.51 -13.87
C ARG A 180 26.69 -5.22 -13.66
N ASP A 181 26.03 -4.06 -13.71
CA ASP A 181 26.66 -2.76 -13.44
C ASP A 181 26.68 -2.48 -11.93
N SER A 182 27.89 -2.32 -11.39
CA SER A 182 28.16 -2.09 -9.96
C SER A 182 27.39 -0.91 -9.36
N ARG A 183 27.01 0.10 -10.17
CA ARG A 183 26.23 1.26 -9.71
C ARG A 183 24.90 0.86 -9.07
N TRP A 184 24.22 -0.14 -9.63
CA TRP A 184 22.94 -0.63 -9.10
C TRP A 184 23.11 -1.37 -7.77
N ALA A 185 24.17 -2.17 -7.65
CA ALA A 185 24.50 -2.84 -6.39
C ALA A 185 24.88 -1.85 -5.30
N VAL A 186 25.68 -0.83 -5.62
CA VAL A 186 26.04 0.25 -4.69
C VAL A 186 24.80 1.00 -4.23
N ALA A 187 23.89 1.36 -5.15
CA ALA A 187 22.62 2.01 -4.82
C ALA A 187 21.71 1.11 -3.97
N ALA A 188 21.67 -0.21 -4.23
CA ALA A 188 20.90 -1.16 -3.43
C ALA A 188 21.44 -1.25 -2.00
N THR A 189 22.76 -1.36 -1.81
CA THR A 189 23.38 -1.36 -0.48
C THR A 189 23.10 -0.06 0.28
N ALA A 190 23.24 1.09 -0.39
CA ALA A 190 22.92 2.39 0.22
C ALA A 190 21.44 2.50 0.59
N SER A 191 20.52 1.98 -0.24
CA SER A 191 19.07 1.98 0.04
C SER A 191 18.72 1.08 1.23
N CYS A 192 19.29 -0.12 1.31
CA CYS A 192 19.11 -1.01 2.46
C CYS A 192 19.66 -0.38 3.74
N ALA A 193 20.84 0.25 3.68
CA ALA A 193 21.44 0.92 4.82
C ALA A 193 20.60 2.13 5.28
N ALA A 194 20.10 2.95 4.35
CA ALA A 194 19.20 4.05 4.66
C ALA A 194 17.89 3.57 5.30
N MET A 195 17.32 2.47 4.80
CA MET A 195 16.14 1.85 5.39
C MET A 195 16.39 1.39 6.83
N ILE A 196 17.55 0.79 7.12
CA ILE A 196 17.88 0.30 8.47
C ILE A 196 18.21 1.44 9.45
N PHE A 197 18.93 2.47 9.00
CA PHE A 197 19.59 3.42 9.90
C PHE A 197 19.06 4.86 9.84
N LEU A 198 18.38 5.27 8.76
CA LEU A 198 18.03 6.67 8.51
C LEU A 198 16.53 6.96 8.51
N THR A 199 15.70 5.96 8.20
CA THR A 199 14.26 6.16 8.06
C THR A 199 13.56 6.15 9.41
N GLU A 200 13.52 5.02 10.11
CA GLU A 200 12.75 4.88 11.35
C GLU A 200 13.36 3.86 12.32
N PRO A 201 12.97 3.88 13.61
CA PRO A 201 13.46 2.91 14.61
C PRO A 201 13.21 1.44 14.24
N ALA A 202 12.06 1.15 13.62
CA ALA A 202 11.67 -0.20 13.20
C ALA A 202 12.15 -0.57 11.77
N GLY A 203 12.98 0.26 11.12
CA GLY A 203 13.37 0.07 9.72
C GLY A 203 14.11 -1.24 9.44
N PHE A 204 14.86 -1.73 10.42
CA PHE A 204 15.52 -3.04 10.36
C PHE A 204 14.52 -4.21 10.29
N LEU A 205 13.31 -4.09 10.88
CA LEU A 205 12.28 -5.12 10.78
C LEU A 205 11.75 -5.25 9.36
N THR A 206 11.65 -4.14 8.64
CA THR A 206 11.31 -4.15 7.21
C THR A 206 12.38 -4.86 6.39
N PHE A 207 13.66 -4.59 6.65
CA PHE A 207 14.76 -5.32 6.01
C PHE A 207 14.68 -6.83 6.29
N LEU A 208 14.43 -7.21 7.55
CA LEU A 208 14.23 -8.61 7.94
C LEU A 208 12.99 -9.23 7.29
N ALA A 209 11.92 -8.47 7.09
CA ALA A 209 10.72 -8.94 6.41
C ALA A 209 10.98 -9.24 4.93
N LEU A 210 11.78 -8.41 4.24
CA LEU A 210 12.21 -8.68 2.86
C LEU A 210 13.09 -9.92 2.78
N ALA A 211 14.07 -10.05 3.68
CA ALA A 211 14.94 -11.22 3.75
C ALA A 211 14.14 -12.49 4.04
N PHE A 212 13.21 -12.44 5.00
CA PHE A 212 12.30 -13.53 5.29
C PHE A 212 11.41 -13.86 4.09
N GLY A 213 10.94 -12.86 3.33
CA GLY A 213 10.22 -13.06 2.07
C GLY A 213 11.01 -13.92 1.07
N VAL A 214 12.25 -13.54 0.80
CA VAL A 214 13.15 -14.29 -0.10
C VAL A 214 13.40 -15.72 0.42
N ILE A 215 13.64 -15.88 1.71
CA ILE A 215 13.87 -17.20 2.33
C ILE A 215 12.61 -18.06 2.25
N PHE A 216 11.44 -17.50 2.54
CA PHE A 216 10.16 -18.19 2.48
C PHE A 216 9.84 -18.65 1.05
N ALA A 217 10.10 -17.80 0.06
CA ALA A 217 9.97 -18.18 -1.35
C ALA A 217 10.88 -19.34 -1.71
N TRP A 218 12.14 -19.31 -1.25
CA TRP A 218 13.10 -20.38 -1.46
C TRP A 218 12.70 -21.70 -0.79
N LEU A 219 12.17 -21.66 0.43
CA LEU A 219 11.76 -22.87 1.17
C LEU A 219 10.54 -23.58 0.57
N ILE A 220 9.70 -22.84 -0.16
CA ILE A 220 8.48 -23.37 -0.80
C ILE A 220 8.72 -23.68 -2.28
N ASP A 221 9.86 -23.26 -2.83
CA ASP A 221 10.18 -23.55 -4.22
C ASP A 221 10.56 -25.01 -4.40
N ASP A 222 9.60 -25.78 -4.93
CA ASP A 222 9.77 -27.19 -5.25
C ASP A 222 10.49 -27.42 -6.59
N ASP A 223 10.89 -26.35 -7.32
CA ASP A 223 11.53 -26.47 -8.63
C ASP A 223 13.00 -26.95 -8.48
N PRO A 224 13.30 -28.21 -8.87
CA PRO A 224 14.63 -28.80 -8.72
C PRO A 224 15.65 -28.24 -9.71
N GLU A 225 15.21 -27.52 -10.75
CA GLU A 225 16.11 -26.94 -11.76
C GLU A 225 16.66 -25.57 -11.35
N THR A 226 16.01 -24.88 -10.42
CA THR A 226 16.50 -23.61 -9.85
C THR A 226 17.60 -23.84 -8.81
N ASP A 227 18.86 -23.82 -9.24
CA ASP A 227 20.02 -23.76 -8.32
C ASP A 227 20.18 -22.36 -7.70
N LEU A 228 19.16 -21.94 -6.93
CA LEU A 228 19.11 -20.62 -6.28
C LEU A 228 20.27 -20.44 -5.32
N ASN A 229 20.73 -21.51 -4.68
CA ASN A 229 21.88 -21.48 -3.78
C ASN A 229 23.16 -21.05 -4.51
N SER A 230 23.41 -21.59 -5.71
CA SER A 230 24.53 -21.14 -6.52
C SER A 230 24.35 -19.69 -6.99
N ALA A 231 23.13 -19.28 -7.34
CA ALA A 231 22.83 -17.93 -7.78
C ALA A 231 23.05 -16.89 -6.67
N ILE A 232 22.56 -17.15 -5.45
CA ILE A 232 22.76 -16.30 -4.28
C ILE A 232 24.24 -16.24 -3.92
N ARG A 233 24.94 -17.39 -3.91
CA ARG A 233 26.38 -17.41 -3.60
C ARG A 233 27.20 -16.61 -4.61
N LYS A 234 26.91 -16.75 -5.90
CA LYS A 234 27.52 -15.94 -6.96
C LYS A 234 27.18 -14.47 -6.79
N LEU A 235 25.92 -14.13 -6.50
CA LEU A 235 25.48 -12.76 -6.30
C LEU A 235 26.23 -12.08 -5.14
N ILE A 236 26.35 -12.77 -4.00
CA ILE A 236 27.06 -12.26 -2.82
C ILE A 236 28.57 -12.13 -3.10
N HIS A 237 29.15 -13.08 -3.82
CA HIS A 237 30.57 -13.05 -4.17
C HIS A 237 30.92 -11.92 -5.14
N ASP A 238 30.12 -11.76 -6.19
CA ASP A 238 30.29 -10.72 -7.22
C ASP A 238 29.87 -9.33 -6.71
N TRP A 239 29.26 -9.23 -5.52
CA TRP A 239 28.74 -7.97 -5.01
C TRP A 239 29.88 -7.00 -4.66
N PRO A 240 29.85 -5.74 -5.13
CA PRO A 240 30.88 -4.75 -4.86
C PRO A 240 30.76 -4.17 -3.44
N TRP A 241 30.96 -5.01 -2.42
CA TRP A 241 30.76 -4.67 -1.00
C TRP A 241 31.55 -3.45 -0.56
N ALA A 242 32.81 -3.30 -0.98
CA ALA A 242 33.64 -2.16 -0.59
C ALA A 242 33.02 -0.82 -1.05
N ASN A 243 32.64 -0.73 -2.32
CA ASN A 243 32.02 0.48 -2.89
C ASN A 243 30.61 0.69 -2.30
N GLY A 244 29.86 -0.39 -2.10
CA GLY A 244 28.52 -0.34 -1.51
C GLY A 244 28.53 0.17 -0.06
N LEU A 245 29.43 -0.37 0.78
CA LEU A 245 29.59 0.05 2.17
C LEU A 245 30.14 1.46 2.28
N LEU A 246 31.07 1.85 1.41
CA LEU A 246 31.57 3.22 1.35
C LEU A 246 30.44 4.20 0.99
N ALA A 247 29.67 3.90 -0.06
CA ALA A 247 28.54 4.75 -0.44
C ALA A 247 27.46 4.80 0.65
N ALA A 248 27.14 3.67 1.28
CA ALA A 248 26.22 3.61 2.41
C ALA A 248 26.72 4.47 3.59
N GLY A 249 28.01 4.37 3.94
CA GLY A 249 28.63 5.20 4.97
C GLY A 249 28.56 6.69 4.65
N ILE A 250 28.81 7.07 3.40
CA ILE A 250 28.68 8.47 2.94
C ILE A 250 27.22 8.93 3.03
N VAL A 251 26.26 8.14 2.53
CA VAL A 251 24.83 8.49 2.58
C VAL A 251 24.36 8.64 4.03
N ILE A 252 24.77 7.73 4.91
CA ILE A 252 24.48 7.80 6.35
C ILE A 252 25.08 9.06 6.95
N ALA A 253 26.37 9.31 6.74
CA ALA A 253 27.06 10.47 7.29
C ALA A 253 26.44 11.78 6.79
N LEU A 254 26.19 11.92 5.48
CA LEU A 254 25.61 13.13 4.90
C LEU A 254 24.16 13.36 5.35
N THR A 255 23.35 12.30 5.38
CA THR A 255 21.94 12.43 5.81
C THR A 255 21.85 12.74 7.30
N ALA A 256 22.57 11.99 8.12
CA ALA A 256 22.54 12.18 9.57
C ALA A 256 23.12 13.53 9.99
N THR A 257 24.16 14.03 9.32
CA THR A 257 24.72 15.36 9.62
C THR A 257 24.01 16.52 8.90
N GLY A 258 22.98 16.25 8.10
CA GLY A 258 22.33 17.26 7.28
C GLY A 258 23.31 18.01 6.36
N PHE A 259 24.15 17.27 5.63
CA PHE A 259 25.27 17.83 4.84
C PHE A 259 26.21 18.73 5.65
N PHE A 260 26.55 18.28 6.88
CA PHE A 260 27.36 19.01 7.87
C PHE A 260 26.75 20.26 8.48
N TRP A 261 25.48 20.59 8.21
CA TRP A 261 24.80 21.64 8.97
C TRP A 261 24.57 21.26 10.44
N PHE A 262 24.45 19.95 10.75
CA PHE A 262 24.16 19.45 12.10
C PHE A 262 25.08 18.28 12.50
N PRO A 263 26.33 18.55 12.94
CA PRO A 263 27.31 17.51 13.25
C PRO A 263 26.88 16.50 14.33
N SER A 264 25.96 16.89 15.23
CA SER A 264 25.41 16.03 16.29
C SER A 264 24.45 14.95 15.78
N GLY A 265 23.98 15.02 14.53
CA GLY A 265 22.96 14.09 14.04
C GLY A 265 23.44 12.64 13.84
N LEU A 266 24.75 12.38 13.88
CA LEU A 266 25.28 11.01 13.99
C LEU A 266 24.81 10.30 15.28
N THR A 267 24.64 11.03 16.37
CA THR A 267 24.10 10.49 17.62
C THR A 267 22.65 10.03 17.45
N ASN A 268 21.88 10.67 16.57
CA ASN A 268 20.49 10.29 16.31
C ASN A 268 20.39 8.87 15.72
N ILE A 269 21.34 8.41 14.91
CA ILE A 269 21.35 7.03 14.39
C ILE A 269 21.39 6.02 15.55
N GLY A 270 22.26 6.26 16.54
CA GLY A 270 22.37 5.41 17.72
C GLY A 270 21.07 5.39 18.54
N ASN A 271 20.45 6.57 18.71
CA ASN A 271 19.16 6.70 19.38
C ASN A 271 18.04 5.98 18.63
N THR A 272 17.94 6.14 17.31
CA THR A 272 16.95 5.45 16.47
C THR A 272 17.08 3.93 16.58
N LEU A 273 18.30 3.38 16.55
CA LEU A 273 18.53 1.95 16.76
C LEU A 273 18.15 1.49 18.17
N TRP A 274 18.50 2.29 19.18
CA TRP A 274 18.16 1.99 20.57
C TRP A 274 16.65 2.01 20.81
N GLU A 275 15.95 2.99 20.28
CA GLU A 275 14.48 3.08 20.28
C GLU A 275 13.86 1.89 19.54
N GLY A 276 14.48 1.50 18.41
CA GLY A 276 14.11 0.32 17.64
C GLY A 276 14.11 -0.94 18.50
N LEU A 277 15.19 -1.19 19.24
CA LEU A 277 15.29 -2.34 20.15
C LEU A 277 14.36 -2.21 21.36
N ARG A 278 14.24 -1.00 21.93
CA ARG A 278 13.38 -0.73 23.08
C ARG A 278 11.90 -0.97 22.74
N GLY A 279 11.50 -0.77 21.50
CA GLY A 279 10.14 -1.03 21.01
C GLY A 279 9.68 -2.48 21.09
N PHE A 280 10.56 -3.46 21.37
CA PHE A 280 10.13 -4.82 21.70
C PHE A 280 9.65 -4.97 23.15
N VAL A 281 10.07 -4.09 24.05
CA VAL A 281 9.84 -4.20 25.49
C VAL A 281 8.86 -3.13 25.98
N VAL A 282 8.95 -1.92 25.44
CA VAL A 282 8.14 -0.78 25.86
C VAL A 282 7.01 -0.55 24.89
N ARG A 283 5.78 -0.56 25.41
CA ARG A 283 4.57 -0.15 24.69
C ARG A 283 4.10 1.21 25.21
N PRO A 284 3.70 2.14 24.34
CA PRO A 284 2.94 3.33 24.73
C PRO A 284 1.55 2.96 25.32
N ASP A 285 1.15 3.60 26.41
CA ASP A 285 -0.07 3.24 27.17
C ASP A 285 -1.38 3.39 26.37
N ASP A 286 -1.37 4.17 25.30
CA ASP A 286 -2.52 4.51 24.45
C ASP A 286 -2.77 3.51 23.31
N ARG A 287 -1.90 2.51 23.11
CA ARG A 287 -1.92 1.66 21.91
C ARG A 287 -2.32 0.21 22.20
N PRO A 288 -3.32 -0.34 21.49
CA PRO A 288 -3.68 -1.75 21.63
C PRO A 288 -2.59 -2.69 21.08
N ILE A 289 -2.58 -3.93 21.56
CA ILE A 289 -1.75 -5.00 20.98
C ILE A 289 -2.09 -5.16 19.50
N ALA A 290 -1.05 -5.29 18.66
CA ALA A 290 -1.21 -5.52 17.24
C ALA A 290 -2.02 -4.45 16.50
N LEU A 291 -1.87 -3.19 16.92
CA LEU A 291 -2.47 -2.02 16.28
C LEU A 291 -2.35 -2.03 14.74
N PRO A 292 -1.20 -2.38 14.12
CA PRO A 292 -1.10 -2.44 12.66
C PRO A 292 -2.06 -3.43 12.00
N VAL A 293 -2.27 -4.61 12.62
CA VAL A 293 -3.21 -5.62 12.12
C VAL A 293 -4.64 -5.11 12.24
N TRP A 294 -4.99 -4.50 13.38
CA TRP A 294 -6.31 -3.92 13.58
C TRP A 294 -6.65 -2.85 12.55
N ILE A 295 -5.70 -1.98 12.25
CA ILE A 295 -5.87 -0.93 11.24
C ILE A 295 -6.03 -1.54 9.86
N GLY A 296 -5.17 -2.50 9.48
CA GLY A 296 -5.30 -3.21 8.22
C GLY A 296 -6.67 -3.88 8.08
N LEU A 297 -7.11 -4.65 9.08
CA LEU A 297 -8.39 -5.34 9.05
C LEU A 297 -9.59 -4.39 8.99
N ARG A 298 -9.51 -3.24 9.68
CA ARG A 298 -10.58 -2.24 9.73
C ARG A 298 -10.69 -1.39 8.47
N TYR A 299 -9.55 -0.91 7.95
CA TYR A 299 -9.52 0.07 6.86
C TYR A 299 -9.20 -0.55 5.50
N GLU A 300 -8.84 -1.82 5.44
CA GLU A 300 -8.48 -2.52 4.21
C GLU A 300 -9.03 -3.94 4.17
N THR A 301 -10.22 -4.16 4.75
CA THR A 301 -10.86 -5.49 4.87
C THR A 301 -10.90 -6.22 3.53
N ALA A 302 -11.20 -5.51 2.44
CA ALA A 302 -11.23 -6.09 1.10
C ALA A 302 -9.84 -6.58 0.65
N LEU A 303 -8.80 -5.77 0.82
CA LEU A 303 -7.43 -6.16 0.49
C LEU A 303 -6.97 -7.35 1.33
N TRP A 304 -7.37 -7.44 2.60
CA TRP A 304 -7.08 -8.60 3.44
C TRP A 304 -7.78 -9.87 2.96
N LEU A 305 -9.09 -9.82 2.70
CA LEU A 305 -9.84 -10.99 2.25
C LEU A 305 -9.30 -11.54 0.92
N PHE A 306 -9.14 -10.65 -0.06
CA PHE A 306 -8.59 -11.04 -1.36
C PHE A 306 -7.09 -11.34 -1.31
N GLY A 307 -6.36 -10.68 -0.41
CA GLY A 307 -4.95 -10.92 -0.14
C GLY A 307 -4.68 -12.30 0.42
N LEU A 308 -5.51 -12.79 1.35
CA LEU A 308 -5.41 -14.16 1.86
C LEU A 308 -5.67 -15.20 0.77
N VAL A 309 -6.66 -14.97 -0.10
CA VAL A 309 -6.93 -15.84 -1.26
C VAL A 309 -5.76 -15.81 -2.23
N ALA A 310 -5.21 -14.63 -2.54
CA ALA A 310 -4.05 -14.47 -3.40
C ALA A 310 -2.80 -15.13 -2.81
N ALA A 311 -2.58 -15.00 -1.50
CA ALA A 311 -1.47 -15.63 -0.79
C ALA A 311 -1.57 -17.15 -0.81
N TYR A 312 -2.76 -17.71 -0.55
CA TYR A 312 -2.99 -19.14 -0.66
C TYR A 312 -2.69 -19.68 -2.06
N ARG A 313 -3.15 -18.96 -3.10
CA ARG A 313 -2.84 -19.32 -4.49
C ARG A 313 -1.35 -19.20 -4.79
N ALA A 314 -0.70 -18.13 -4.34
CA ALA A 314 0.73 -17.89 -4.54
C ALA A 314 1.60 -19.01 -3.94
N VAL A 315 1.23 -19.51 -2.77
CA VAL A 315 1.93 -20.65 -2.13
C VAL A 315 1.76 -21.92 -2.96
N ARG A 316 0.56 -22.20 -3.49
CA ARG A 316 0.28 -23.44 -4.22
C ARG A 316 0.77 -23.47 -5.66
N GLU A 317 0.56 -22.37 -6.38
CA GLU A 317 0.71 -22.31 -7.84
C GLU A 317 1.55 -21.10 -8.30
N GLY A 318 1.91 -20.21 -7.36
CA GLY A 318 2.60 -18.97 -7.69
C GLY A 318 4.10 -19.16 -7.91
N GLY A 319 4.69 -18.17 -8.59
CA GLY A 319 6.13 -18.11 -8.79
C GLY A 319 6.89 -17.57 -7.57
N PHE A 320 8.23 -17.61 -7.66
CA PHE A 320 9.14 -17.12 -6.62
C PHE A 320 8.77 -15.72 -6.08
N PHE A 321 8.47 -14.78 -6.97
CA PHE A 321 8.13 -13.41 -6.58
C PHE A 321 6.85 -13.32 -5.75
N GLU A 322 5.80 -14.05 -6.13
CA GLU A 322 4.53 -14.08 -5.41
C GLU A 322 4.71 -14.69 -4.02
N ARG A 323 5.45 -15.80 -3.93
CA ARG A 323 5.78 -16.43 -2.65
C ARG A 323 6.62 -15.49 -1.76
N ALA A 324 7.52 -14.71 -2.34
CA ALA A 324 8.32 -13.74 -1.58
C ALA A 324 7.46 -12.64 -0.96
N LEU A 325 6.43 -12.17 -1.69
CA LEU A 325 5.44 -11.24 -1.14
C LEU A 325 4.61 -11.87 -0.02
N VAL A 326 4.25 -13.14 -0.13
CA VAL A 326 3.57 -13.88 0.96
C VAL A 326 4.46 -13.94 2.20
N GLY A 327 5.74 -14.29 2.03
CA GLY A 327 6.70 -14.32 3.14
C GLY A 327 6.86 -12.96 3.78
N TRP A 328 6.96 -11.87 3.00
CA TRP A 328 6.95 -10.50 3.54
C TRP A 328 5.67 -10.25 4.35
N ALA A 329 4.48 -10.51 3.80
CA ALA A 329 3.22 -10.31 4.53
C ALA A 329 3.14 -11.11 5.85
N LEU A 330 3.66 -12.34 5.87
CA LEU A 330 3.76 -13.16 7.07
C LEU A 330 4.71 -12.54 8.10
N ALA A 331 5.92 -12.13 7.68
CA ALA A 331 6.85 -11.43 8.57
C ALA A 331 6.26 -10.14 9.12
N GLY A 332 5.59 -9.34 8.29
CA GLY A 332 4.88 -8.14 8.71
C GLY A 332 3.79 -8.43 9.75
N THR A 333 3.12 -9.58 9.65
CA THR A 333 2.10 -10.00 10.63
C THR A 333 2.77 -10.37 11.96
N LEU A 334 3.88 -11.10 11.91
CA LEU A 334 4.67 -11.45 13.09
C LEU A 334 5.23 -10.20 13.79
N TRP A 335 5.78 -9.25 13.02
CA TRP A 335 6.26 -7.97 13.56
C TRP A 335 5.13 -7.15 14.17
N SER A 336 3.97 -7.12 13.54
CA SER A 336 2.82 -6.40 14.09
C SER A 336 2.34 -6.99 15.42
N LEU A 337 2.46 -8.30 15.61
CA LEU A 337 2.10 -8.98 16.86
C LEU A 337 3.17 -8.83 17.94
N GLY A 338 4.45 -8.90 17.55
CA GLY A 338 5.59 -8.95 18.47
C GLY A 338 6.24 -7.60 18.79
N TYR A 339 6.09 -6.59 17.94
CA TYR A 339 6.71 -5.27 18.11
C TYR A 339 5.74 -4.31 18.82
N ALA A 340 6.01 -4.04 20.10
CA ALA A 340 5.15 -3.20 20.93
C ALA A 340 5.21 -1.71 20.57
N GLY A 341 6.31 -1.24 19.98
CA GLY A 341 6.50 0.12 19.50
C GLY A 341 5.75 0.46 18.20
N ALA A 342 5.01 -0.48 17.61
CA ALA A 342 4.32 -0.27 16.35
C ALA A 342 3.17 0.77 16.49
N ASP A 343 3.30 1.86 15.73
CA ASP A 343 2.24 2.83 15.43
C ASP A 343 1.36 2.37 14.26
N SER A 344 0.23 3.06 14.08
CA SER A 344 -0.70 2.99 12.97
C SER A 344 -0.09 2.89 11.58
N ALA A 345 0.95 3.67 11.28
CA ALA A 345 1.58 3.65 9.96
C ALA A 345 2.31 2.33 9.64
N HIS A 346 2.69 1.54 10.66
CA HIS A 346 3.30 0.22 10.46
C HIS A 346 2.33 -0.81 9.86
N ALA A 347 1.04 -0.49 9.73
CA ALA A 347 0.11 -1.28 8.93
C ALA A 347 0.61 -1.45 7.48
N LEU A 348 1.46 -0.54 6.98
CA LEU A 348 2.11 -0.66 5.68
C LEU A 348 3.00 -1.90 5.52
N TRP A 349 3.52 -2.48 6.61
CA TRP A 349 4.22 -3.78 6.56
C TRP A 349 3.37 -4.89 5.93
N LEU A 350 2.05 -4.75 6.04
CA LEU A 350 1.07 -5.70 5.55
C LEU A 350 0.46 -5.19 4.24
N THR A 351 0.05 -3.92 4.21
CA THR A 351 -0.64 -3.31 3.06
C THR A 351 0.17 -3.41 1.78
N ILE A 352 1.48 -3.14 1.80
CA ILE A 352 2.31 -3.12 0.58
C ILE A 352 2.38 -4.52 -0.08
N PRO A 353 2.85 -5.59 0.59
CA PRO A 353 2.92 -6.91 -0.03
C PRO A 353 1.53 -7.47 -0.39
N VAL A 354 0.52 -7.26 0.46
CA VAL A 354 -0.86 -7.70 0.20
C VAL A 354 -1.45 -7.01 -1.03
N THR A 355 -1.26 -5.70 -1.17
CA THR A 355 -1.75 -4.94 -2.33
C THR A 355 -1.13 -5.46 -3.63
N MET A 356 0.16 -5.80 -3.59
CA MET A 356 0.84 -6.34 -4.77
C MET A 356 0.33 -7.74 -5.13
N LEU A 357 0.10 -8.62 -4.15
CA LEU A 357 -0.52 -9.94 -4.36
C LEU A 357 -1.93 -9.81 -4.96
N VAL A 358 -2.74 -8.90 -4.41
CA VAL A 358 -4.09 -8.62 -4.92
C VAL A 358 -4.03 -8.09 -6.35
N ALA A 359 -3.10 -7.20 -6.68
CA ALA A 359 -2.93 -6.68 -8.03
C ALA A 359 -2.56 -7.78 -9.06
N LEU A 360 -1.70 -8.72 -8.68
CA LEU A 360 -1.37 -9.89 -9.50
C LEU A 360 -2.60 -10.81 -9.68
N ALA A 361 -3.36 -11.05 -8.62
CA ALA A 361 -4.59 -11.85 -8.70
C ALA A 361 -5.65 -11.21 -9.63
N ILE A 362 -5.89 -9.90 -9.50
CA ILE A 362 -6.79 -9.13 -10.37
C ILE A 362 -6.35 -9.24 -11.83
N THR A 363 -5.05 -9.10 -12.10
CA THR A 363 -4.49 -9.24 -13.46
C THR A 363 -4.83 -10.60 -14.05
N GLY A 364 -4.69 -11.67 -13.28
CA GLY A 364 -5.11 -13.01 -13.70
C GLY A 364 -6.61 -13.06 -14.01
N TRP A 365 -7.46 -12.50 -13.15
CA TRP A 365 -8.91 -12.48 -13.38
C TRP A 365 -9.33 -11.62 -14.56
N ILE A 366 -8.58 -10.58 -14.94
CA ILE A 366 -8.91 -9.74 -16.11
C ILE A 366 -8.43 -10.41 -17.41
N THR A 367 -7.24 -11.01 -17.40
CA THR A 367 -6.59 -11.50 -18.62
C THR A 367 -6.92 -12.95 -18.99
N GLU A 368 -7.54 -13.72 -18.10
CA GLU A 368 -7.91 -15.11 -18.37
C GLU A 368 -8.85 -15.20 -19.60
N LYS A 369 -8.45 -15.97 -20.61
CA LYS A 369 -9.24 -16.16 -21.85
C LYS A 369 -10.43 -17.08 -21.59
N SER A 370 -11.58 -16.76 -22.20
CA SER A 370 -12.77 -17.63 -22.18
C SER A 370 -12.41 -19.03 -22.69
N THR A 371 -12.81 -20.08 -21.97
CA THR A 371 -12.71 -21.44 -22.49
C THR A 371 -13.67 -21.61 -23.67
N GLY A 372 -13.25 -22.33 -24.71
CA GLY A 372 -13.90 -22.36 -26.04
C GLY A 372 -15.34 -22.87 -26.11
N PHE A 373 -15.96 -23.22 -24.98
CA PHE A 373 -17.35 -23.64 -24.91
C PHE A 373 -18.34 -22.47 -24.85
N TRP A 374 -17.93 -21.30 -24.33
CA TRP A 374 -18.79 -20.13 -24.17
C TRP A 374 -18.18 -18.90 -24.86
N ASN A 375 -18.94 -18.25 -25.73
CA ASN A 375 -18.53 -16.98 -26.31
C ASN A 375 -18.95 -15.84 -25.37
N VAL A 376 -18.05 -15.47 -24.45
CA VAL A 376 -18.34 -14.46 -23.43
C VAL A 376 -18.01 -13.07 -23.98
N PRO A 377 -18.98 -12.13 -24.05
CA PRO A 377 -18.71 -10.77 -24.49
C PRO A 377 -17.68 -10.08 -23.58
N ALA A 378 -16.78 -9.26 -24.15
CA ALA A 378 -15.75 -8.58 -23.36
C ALA A 378 -16.32 -7.63 -22.28
N TRP A 379 -17.52 -7.08 -22.51
CA TRP A 379 -18.22 -6.21 -21.55
C TRP A 379 -18.96 -6.97 -20.44
N ALA A 380 -19.16 -8.29 -20.58
CA ALA A 380 -19.98 -9.09 -19.67
C ALA A 380 -19.40 -9.13 -18.24
N VAL A 381 -18.10 -9.42 -18.13
CA VAL A 381 -17.39 -9.48 -16.85
C VAL A 381 -17.36 -8.12 -16.13
N PRO A 382 -16.98 -7.00 -16.77
CA PRO A 382 -17.01 -5.70 -16.10
C PRO A 382 -18.44 -5.24 -15.78
N ALA A 383 -19.44 -5.53 -16.62
CA ALA A 383 -20.83 -5.23 -16.30
C ALA A 383 -21.32 -6.00 -15.07
N HIS A 384 -21.00 -7.29 -14.98
CA HIS A 384 -21.27 -8.11 -13.79
C HIS A 384 -20.57 -7.52 -12.56
N ALA A 385 -19.29 -7.15 -12.67
CA ALA A 385 -18.55 -6.54 -11.57
C ALA A 385 -19.18 -5.24 -11.08
N VAL A 386 -19.59 -4.35 -11.97
CA VAL A 386 -20.27 -3.10 -11.61
C VAL A 386 -21.59 -3.37 -10.89
N LEU A 387 -22.38 -4.33 -11.39
CA LEU A 387 -23.66 -4.68 -10.77
C LEU A 387 -23.46 -5.32 -9.38
N THR A 388 -22.53 -6.26 -9.25
CA THR A 388 -22.15 -6.84 -7.95
C THR A 388 -21.64 -5.78 -6.99
N ALA A 389 -20.81 -4.84 -7.45
CA ALA A 389 -20.33 -3.74 -6.64
C ALA A 389 -21.49 -2.86 -6.15
N ALA A 390 -22.40 -2.48 -7.04
CA ALA A 390 -23.57 -1.67 -6.68
C ALA A 390 -24.47 -2.36 -5.65
N LEU A 391 -24.72 -3.67 -5.80
CA LEU A 391 -25.49 -4.45 -4.84
C LEU A 391 -24.79 -4.49 -3.47
N TRP A 392 -23.48 -4.72 -3.43
CA TRP A 392 -22.73 -4.68 -2.18
C TRP A 392 -22.69 -3.29 -1.53
N MET A 393 -22.63 -2.22 -2.33
CA MET A 393 -22.72 -0.85 -1.82
C MET A 393 -24.08 -0.57 -1.16
N ILE A 394 -25.19 -1.07 -1.75
CA ILE A 394 -26.51 -0.97 -1.14
C ILE A 394 -26.53 -1.68 0.23
N VAL A 395 -25.91 -2.86 0.33
CA VAL A 395 -25.80 -3.60 1.59
C VAL A 395 -24.96 -2.82 2.60
N GLY A 396 -23.80 -2.32 2.19
CA GLY A 396 -22.90 -1.56 3.07
C GLY A 396 -23.55 -0.30 3.63
N VAL A 397 -24.19 0.51 2.77
CA VAL A 397 -24.95 1.70 3.20
C VAL A 397 -26.12 1.30 4.11
N SER A 398 -26.81 0.20 3.80
CA SER A 398 -27.89 -0.32 4.66
C SER A 398 -27.39 -0.71 6.05
N LEU A 399 -26.23 -1.37 6.14
CA LEU A 399 -25.58 -1.74 7.40
C LEU A 399 -25.14 -0.52 8.21
N ILE A 400 -24.53 0.48 7.57
CA ILE A 400 -24.12 1.73 8.23
C ILE A 400 -25.35 2.44 8.82
N MET A 401 -26.42 2.58 8.01
CA MET A 401 -27.66 3.18 8.47
C MET A 401 -28.32 2.36 9.58
N LEU A 402 -28.33 1.03 9.47
CA LEU A 402 -28.85 0.14 10.52
C LEU A 402 -28.09 0.34 11.83
N GLY A 403 -26.75 0.36 11.78
CA GLY A 403 -25.90 0.62 12.94
C GLY A 403 -26.20 1.98 13.57
N LYS A 404 -26.35 3.04 12.75
CA LYS A 404 -26.78 4.36 13.24
C LYS A 404 -28.12 4.31 13.96
N ARG A 405 -29.13 3.65 13.38
CA ARG A 405 -30.46 3.54 14.01
C ARG A 405 -30.41 2.76 15.32
N LEU A 406 -29.63 1.69 15.36
CA LEU A 406 -29.49 0.85 16.57
C LEU A 406 -28.71 1.54 17.68
N LEU A 407 -27.66 2.30 17.35
CA LEU A 407 -26.76 2.89 18.36
C LEU A 407 -27.15 4.30 18.79
N ILE A 408 -27.81 5.09 17.92
CA ILE A 408 -28.08 6.51 18.17
C ILE A 408 -29.57 6.77 18.39
N ASP A 409 -30.44 6.11 17.63
CA ASP A 409 -31.87 6.44 17.64
C ASP A 409 -32.70 5.57 18.60
N LEU A 410 -32.15 4.45 19.08
CA LEU A 410 -32.76 3.69 20.17
C LEU A 410 -32.48 4.36 21.52
N PRO A 411 -33.48 4.44 22.42
CA PRO A 411 -33.25 4.91 23.77
C PRO A 411 -32.27 3.98 24.49
N TYR A 412 -31.38 4.55 25.31
CA TYR A 412 -30.33 3.80 26.02
C TYR A 412 -30.88 2.69 26.94
N GLN A 413 -32.17 2.77 27.29
CA GLN A 413 -32.91 1.83 28.12
C GLN A 413 -33.37 0.58 27.34
N ALA A 414 -33.24 0.58 26.01
CA ALA A 414 -33.58 -0.57 25.17
C ALA A 414 -32.41 -1.57 25.11
N ASP A 415 -32.21 -2.32 26.19
CA ASP A 415 -31.12 -3.29 26.34
C ASP A 415 -31.53 -4.76 26.05
N ASP A 416 -32.81 -5.12 26.22
CA ASP A 416 -33.35 -6.40 25.75
C ASP A 416 -33.53 -6.45 24.20
N PHE A 417 -32.49 -6.98 23.54
CA PHE A 417 -32.49 -7.27 22.10
C PHE A 417 -33.53 -8.33 21.68
N GLY A 418 -33.90 -9.25 22.56
CA GLY A 418 -34.87 -10.31 22.26
C GLY A 418 -36.29 -9.75 22.13
N ALA A 419 -36.66 -8.86 23.04
CA ALA A 419 -37.91 -8.11 22.96
C ALA A 419 -37.97 -7.23 21.70
N LEU A 420 -36.86 -6.54 21.39
CA LEU A 420 -36.73 -5.71 20.19
C LEU A 420 -36.90 -6.52 18.89
N LEU A 421 -36.23 -7.68 18.79
CA LEU A 421 -36.38 -8.58 17.63
C LEU A 421 -37.82 -9.07 17.49
N THR A 422 -38.43 -9.49 18.60
CA THR A 422 -39.83 -9.96 18.60
C THR A 422 -40.78 -8.88 18.09
N THR A 423 -40.60 -7.63 18.53
CA THR A 423 -41.40 -6.48 18.08
C THR A 423 -41.15 -6.18 16.59
N LEU A 424 -39.91 -6.24 16.11
CA LEU A 424 -39.59 -6.05 14.69
C LEU A 424 -40.21 -7.13 13.79
N PHE A 425 -40.29 -8.39 14.26
CA PHE A 425 -40.89 -9.49 13.50
C PHE A 425 -42.41 -9.55 13.56
N LYS A 426 -43.06 -8.82 14.49
CA LYS A 426 -44.54 -8.77 14.61
C LYS A 426 -45.25 -7.99 13.50
N GLY A 427 -44.53 -7.44 12.51
CA GLY A 427 -45.16 -6.86 11.32
C GLY A 427 -45.57 -5.39 11.48
N ILE A 428 -44.68 -4.55 12.00
CA ILE A 428 -44.88 -3.08 12.19
C ILE A 428 -45.31 -2.37 10.89
N TYR A 429 -45.02 -2.95 9.72
CA TYR A 429 -45.49 -2.45 8.42
C TYR A 429 -47.01 -2.55 8.19
N SER A 430 -47.73 -3.44 8.88
CA SER A 430 -49.17 -3.64 8.64
C SER A 430 -50.09 -2.89 9.60
N GLU A 431 -49.60 -2.36 10.72
CA GLU A 431 -50.48 -1.88 11.81
C GLU A 431 -50.77 -0.37 11.84
N SER A 432 -50.09 0.50 11.07
CA SER A 432 -50.43 1.94 11.07
C SER A 432 -50.46 2.58 9.67
N GLN A 433 -51.61 2.42 9.00
CA GLN A 433 -51.99 3.23 7.84
C GLN A 433 -52.78 4.51 8.19
N ASP A 434 -52.97 4.83 9.48
CA ASP A 434 -53.69 6.05 9.88
C ASP A 434 -52.77 7.28 9.88
N PHE A 435 -52.28 7.64 8.69
CA PHE A 435 -51.64 8.93 8.41
C PHE A 435 -52.58 10.14 8.66
N ALA A 436 -53.87 9.88 8.89
CA ALA A 436 -54.90 10.89 9.13
C ALA A 436 -54.88 11.51 10.54
N ALA A 437 -54.22 10.89 11.52
CA ALA A 437 -54.35 11.30 12.93
C ALA A 437 -53.25 12.23 13.47
N GLY A 438 -52.11 12.42 12.77
CA GLY A 438 -51.03 13.31 13.22
C GLY A 438 -50.38 12.93 14.57
N THR A 439 -50.76 11.80 15.18
CA THR A 439 -50.19 11.27 16.41
C THR A 439 -48.96 10.45 16.10
N VAL A 440 -47.81 10.82 16.66
CA VAL A 440 -46.58 10.06 16.53
C VAL A 440 -46.72 8.78 17.35
N ASP A 441 -46.95 7.66 16.66
CA ASP A 441 -47.21 6.37 17.29
C ASP A 441 -45.95 5.83 17.98
N GLN A 442 -46.07 5.51 19.27
CA GLN A 442 -45.00 5.00 20.11
C GLN A 442 -45.32 3.56 20.50
N ILE A 443 -44.40 2.65 20.20
CA ILE A 443 -44.55 1.23 20.48
C ILE A 443 -43.71 0.90 21.72
N GLU A 444 -44.35 0.26 22.69
CA GLU A 444 -43.66 -0.30 23.85
C GLU A 444 -42.89 -1.54 23.40
N ILE A 445 -41.55 -1.47 23.46
CA ILE A 445 -40.69 -2.61 23.13
C ILE A 445 -40.50 -3.50 24.36
N GLN A 446 -40.33 -2.86 25.52
CA GLN A 446 -40.13 -3.48 26.83
C GLN A 446 -40.92 -2.69 27.87
N PRO A 447 -41.24 -3.26 29.04
CA PRO A 447 -42.01 -2.57 30.06
C PRO A 447 -41.45 -1.18 30.39
N GLY A 448 -42.19 -0.13 30.04
CA GLY A 448 -41.82 1.27 30.27
C GLY A 448 -40.83 1.88 29.25
N VAL A 449 -40.44 1.16 28.19
CA VAL A 449 -39.54 1.64 27.13
C VAL A 449 -40.30 1.78 25.81
N PHE A 450 -40.55 3.02 25.43
CA PHE A 450 -41.29 3.38 24.23
C PHE A 450 -40.35 3.86 23.12
N VAL A 451 -40.56 3.35 21.90
CA VAL A 451 -39.80 3.75 20.72
C VAL A 451 -40.77 4.17 19.62
N PHE A 452 -40.41 5.22 18.89
CA PHE A 452 -41.22 5.68 17.78
C PHE A 452 -41.35 4.60 16.69
N ALA A 453 -42.58 4.34 16.24
CA ALA A 453 -42.87 3.33 15.23
C ALA A 453 -42.08 3.56 13.91
N TYR A 454 -41.81 4.82 13.55
CA TYR A 454 -41.02 5.13 12.35
C TYR A 454 -39.56 4.65 12.46
N ILE A 455 -38.95 4.67 13.66
CA ILE A 455 -37.57 4.20 13.89
C ILE A 455 -37.52 2.70 13.70
N LEU A 456 -38.43 1.98 14.35
CA LEU A 456 -38.60 0.53 14.23
C LEU A 456 -38.84 0.11 12.78
N ARG A 457 -39.69 0.83 12.04
CA ARG A 457 -39.94 0.58 10.62
C ARG A 457 -38.68 0.78 9.77
N GLN A 458 -37.89 1.80 10.07
CA GLN A 458 -36.63 2.03 9.38
C GLN A 458 -35.61 0.92 9.69
N ILE A 459 -35.48 0.48 10.96
CA ILE A 459 -34.65 -0.66 11.34
C ILE A 459 -35.07 -1.91 10.57
N GLN A 460 -36.36 -2.24 10.56
CA GLN A 460 -36.91 -3.38 9.83
C GLN A 460 -36.64 -3.30 8.32
N SER A 461 -36.80 -2.12 7.72
CA SER A 461 -36.51 -1.89 6.29
C SER A 461 -35.04 -2.17 5.94
N ARG A 462 -34.12 -1.75 6.81
CA ARG A 462 -32.68 -1.94 6.61
C ARG A 462 -32.29 -3.39 6.80
N ILE A 463 -32.85 -4.08 7.79
CA ILE A 463 -32.67 -5.53 7.97
C ILE A 463 -33.11 -6.28 6.70
N MET A 464 -34.29 -5.96 6.17
CA MET A 464 -34.81 -6.60 4.96
C MET A 464 -33.90 -6.37 3.74
N ILE A 465 -33.43 -5.14 3.52
CA ILE A 465 -32.47 -4.82 2.44
C ILE A 465 -31.16 -5.59 2.64
N THR A 466 -30.62 -5.62 3.86
CA THR A 466 -29.38 -6.31 4.21
C THR A 466 -29.47 -7.83 4.01
N ILE A 467 -30.67 -8.42 4.02
CA ILE A 467 -30.89 -9.86 3.75
C ILE A 467 -31.19 -10.14 2.28
N LEU A 468 -32.08 -9.35 1.65
CA LEU A 468 -32.55 -9.61 0.28
C LEU A 468 -31.50 -9.25 -0.78
N VAL A 469 -30.72 -8.20 -0.58
CA VAL A 469 -29.74 -7.74 -1.58
C VAL A 469 -28.55 -8.70 -1.74
N PRO A 470 -27.98 -9.31 -0.66
CA PRO A 470 -27.00 -10.38 -0.82
C PRO A 470 -27.58 -11.62 -1.51
N LEU A 471 -28.85 -11.96 -1.26
CA LEU A 471 -29.51 -13.06 -1.97
C LEU A 471 -29.61 -12.76 -3.47
N LEU A 472 -29.98 -11.53 -3.84
CA LEU A 472 -29.99 -11.08 -5.23
C LEU A 472 -28.59 -11.17 -5.87
N ASN A 473 -27.54 -10.85 -5.10
CA ASN A 473 -26.17 -10.98 -5.56
C ASN A 473 -25.76 -12.45 -5.79
N ALA A 474 -26.21 -13.37 -4.93
CA ALA A 474 -26.03 -14.81 -5.15
C ALA A 474 -26.77 -15.29 -6.40
N VAL A 475 -28.02 -14.85 -6.60
CA VAL A 475 -28.79 -15.14 -7.82
C VAL A 475 -28.07 -14.62 -9.06
N LEU A 476 -27.53 -13.41 -9.01
CA LEU A 476 -26.76 -12.81 -10.10
C LEU A 476 -25.52 -13.66 -10.45
N PHE A 477 -24.78 -14.12 -9.45
CA PHE A 477 -23.64 -15.02 -9.65
C PHE A 477 -24.05 -16.31 -10.39
N PHE A 478 -25.11 -16.98 -9.95
CA PHE A 478 -25.59 -18.21 -10.60
C PHE A 478 -26.13 -17.95 -12.01
N LEU A 479 -26.84 -16.84 -12.22
CA LEU A 479 -27.35 -16.44 -13.52
C LEU A 479 -26.19 -16.25 -14.51
N VAL A 480 -25.20 -15.44 -14.16
CA VAL A 480 -24.02 -15.19 -14.99
C VAL A 480 -23.21 -16.47 -15.19
N GLY A 481 -23.05 -17.27 -14.13
CA GLY A 481 -22.37 -18.57 -14.19
C GLY A 481 -23.04 -19.56 -15.13
N SER A 482 -24.38 -19.55 -15.24
CA SER A 482 -25.14 -20.39 -16.17
C SER A 482 -25.07 -19.90 -17.62
N LEU A 483 -25.01 -18.58 -17.83
CA LEU A 483 -24.97 -17.97 -19.17
C LEU A 483 -23.59 -18.01 -19.83
N TRP A 484 -22.54 -17.81 -19.04
CA TRP A 484 -21.17 -17.56 -19.54
C TRP A 484 -20.10 -18.42 -18.86
N GLY A 485 -20.54 -19.44 -18.11
CA GLY A 485 -19.68 -20.35 -17.36
C GLY A 485 -19.30 -19.83 -15.97
N ALA A 486 -19.07 -20.78 -15.05
CA ALA A 486 -18.77 -20.49 -13.65
C ALA A 486 -17.53 -19.59 -13.46
N ARG A 487 -16.52 -19.68 -14.33
CA ARG A 487 -15.33 -18.81 -14.28
C ARG A 487 -15.69 -17.34 -14.53
N SER A 488 -16.53 -17.06 -15.53
CA SER A 488 -16.96 -15.69 -15.86
C SER A 488 -17.82 -15.10 -14.74
N GLY A 489 -18.70 -15.91 -14.15
CA GLY A 489 -19.46 -15.56 -12.95
C GLY A 489 -18.53 -15.19 -11.79
N TRP A 490 -17.56 -16.05 -11.47
CA TRP A 490 -16.59 -15.81 -10.40
C TRP A 490 -15.77 -14.52 -10.61
N ARG A 491 -15.29 -14.27 -11.84
CA ARG A 491 -14.49 -13.09 -12.16
C ARG A 491 -15.25 -11.78 -11.92
N GLY A 492 -16.47 -11.69 -12.43
CA GLY A 492 -17.30 -10.51 -12.23
C GLY A 492 -17.63 -10.31 -10.75
N TYR A 493 -18.02 -11.39 -10.07
CA TYR A 493 -18.35 -11.35 -8.64
C TYR A 493 -17.17 -10.92 -7.76
N ALA A 494 -15.97 -11.47 -8.01
CA ALA A 494 -14.75 -11.15 -7.28
C ALA A 494 -14.34 -9.68 -7.48
N LEU A 495 -14.30 -9.20 -8.73
CA LEU A 495 -13.97 -7.81 -9.05
C LEU A 495 -14.98 -6.83 -8.42
N GLY A 496 -16.28 -7.15 -8.50
CA GLY A 496 -17.33 -6.31 -7.94
C GLY A 496 -17.29 -6.26 -6.41
N THR A 497 -17.07 -7.40 -5.76
CA THR A 497 -16.95 -7.49 -4.30
C THR A 497 -15.71 -6.74 -3.79
N LEU A 498 -14.57 -6.87 -4.49
CA LEU A 498 -13.37 -6.10 -4.17
C LEU A 498 -13.62 -4.59 -4.31
N ALA A 499 -14.21 -4.15 -5.43
CA ALA A 499 -14.49 -2.73 -5.67
C ALA A 499 -15.41 -2.13 -4.60
N ALA A 500 -16.50 -2.82 -4.24
CA ALA A 500 -17.37 -2.38 -3.16
C ALA A 500 -16.65 -2.34 -1.81
N GLY A 501 -15.84 -3.36 -1.51
CA GLY A 501 -15.06 -3.40 -0.28
C GLY A 501 -14.04 -2.25 -0.16
N LEU A 502 -13.38 -1.87 -1.25
CA LEU A 502 -12.49 -0.71 -1.30
C LEU A 502 -13.24 0.61 -1.08
N LEU A 503 -14.44 0.75 -1.63
CA LEU A 503 -15.25 1.97 -1.44
C LEU A 503 -15.77 2.08 -0.01
N LEU A 504 -16.24 0.99 0.58
CA LEU A 504 -16.71 0.98 1.97
C LEU A 504 -15.57 1.26 2.94
N SER A 505 -14.35 0.88 2.61
CA SER A 505 -13.18 1.10 3.45
C SER A 505 -12.70 2.56 3.48
N MET A 506 -13.13 3.40 2.53
CA MET A 506 -12.88 4.85 2.54
C MET A 506 -13.76 5.63 3.54
N GLY A 507 -14.64 4.95 4.30
CA GLY A 507 -15.43 5.56 5.37
C GLY A 507 -16.66 6.33 4.88
N LEU A 508 -17.57 5.62 4.19
CA LEU A 508 -18.91 6.13 3.85
C LEU A 508 -19.87 6.17 5.04
#